data_AF-A0A9C9NGV2-F1
#
_entry.id   AF-A0A9C9NGV2-F1
#
_cell.length_a   1.000
_cell.length_b   1.000
_cell.length_c   1.000
_cell.angle_alpha   90.00
_cell.angle_beta   90.00
_cell.angle_gamma   90.00
#
_symmetry.space_group_name_H-M   'P 1'
#
loop_
_entity.id
_entity.type
_entity.pdbx_description
1 polymer ?
#
loop_
_entity_poly.entity_id
_entity_poly.type
_entity_poly.pdbx_seq_one_letter_code
_entity_poly.pdbx_strand_id
1 'polypeptide(L)'
;MSDRPPPASGTEPRPHFAPTRAPGRVKEVSSISNPIIKDIRALAQKRHRDETGLFLAEGLKLVIDALDAGWEIQTLIVAKAEIGQELLAKTAARTVSLGADLVEASAKVLEA
;
A
#
# COMPACT_ATOMS: atom_id res chain seq x y z
N MET A 1 -9.89 24.81 -39.85
CA MET A 1 -9.10 25.30 -38.69
C MET A 1 -9.97 25.04 -37.47
N SER A 2 -9.85 23.86 -36.88
CA SER A 2 -10.67 23.47 -35.71
C SER A 2 -9.82 23.63 -34.46
N ASP A 3 -10.05 24.71 -33.74
CA ASP A 3 -9.59 24.85 -32.36
C ASP A 3 -10.29 23.79 -31.50
N ARG A 4 -9.50 22.89 -30.93
CA ARG A 4 -9.94 21.93 -29.91
C ARG A 4 -9.74 22.60 -28.56
N PRO A 5 -10.74 22.61 -27.66
CA PRO A 5 -10.54 23.16 -26.32
C PRO A 5 -9.58 22.26 -25.51
N PRO A 6 -8.82 22.82 -24.55
CA PRO A 6 -7.97 22.02 -23.68
C PRO A 6 -8.83 21.17 -22.74
N PRO A 7 -8.43 19.91 -22.41
CA PRO A 7 -9.13 19.14 -21.39
C PRO A 7 -8.96 19.81 -20.02
N ALA A 8 -10.10 20.10 -19.38
CA ALA A 8 -10.18 20.68 -18.05
C ALA A 8 -9.53 19.78 -16.99
N SER A 9 -8.87 20.41 -16.03
CA SER A 9 -8.23 19.83 -14.85
C SER A 9 -9.12 18.79 -14.16
N GLY A 10 -8.74 17.52 -14.27
CA GLY A 10 -9.37 16.42 -13.54
C GLY A 10 -9.07 16.51 -12.05
N THR A 11 -9.93 17.19 -11.30
CA THR A 11 -10.17 16.87 -9.88
C THR A 11 -11.35 15.91 -9.84
N GLU A 12 -11.13 14.68 -10.34
CA GLU A 12 -12.05 13.60 -10.02
C GLU A 12 -11.89 13.29 -8.52
N PRO A 13 -12.97 13.36 -7.72
CA PRO A 13 -12.91 12.85 -6.37
C PRO A 13 -12.56 11.36 -6.46
N ARG A 14 -11.41 10.99 -5.90
CA ARG A 14 -11.05 9.57 -5.71
C ARG A 14 -12.25 8.89 -5.06
N PRO A 15 -12.70 7.72 -5.57
CA PRO A 15 -13.86 7.04 -5.03
C PRO A 15 -13.67 6.87 -3.53
N HIS A 16 -14.49 7.54 -2.72
CA HIS A 16 -14.68 7.17 -1.33
C HIS A 16 -15.34 5.79 -1.35
N PHE A 17 -14.54 4.75 -1.10
CA PHE A 17 -15.01 3.37 -1.23
C PHE A 17 -16.03 3.04 -0.14
N ALA A 18 -17.09 2.36 -0.57
CA ALA A 18 -18.26 2.02 0.23
C ALA A 18 -17.90 1.16 1.47
N PRO A 19 -18.68 1.26 2.58
CA PRO A 19 -18.33 0.74 3.91
C PRO A 19 -18.59 -0.76 4.08
N THR A 20 -18.13 -1.60 3.15
CA THR A 20 -18.19 -3.07 3.29
C THR A 20 -17.01 -3.73 2.56
N ARG A 21 -15.78 -3.32 2.86
CA ARG A 21 -14.60 -4.07 2.40
C ARG A 21 -14.38 -5.26 3.35
N ALA A 22 -14.27 -6.46 2.80
CA ALA A 22 -13.82 -7.62 3.59
C ALA A 22 -12.45 -7.31 4.22
N PRO A 23 -12.13 -7.86 5.40
CA PRO A 23 -10.80 -7.70 5.98
C PRO A 23 -9.74 -8.15 4.98
N GLY A 24 -8.61 -7.43 4.98
CA GLY A 24 -7.52 -7.70 4.05
C GLY A 24 -6.87 -9.07 4.27
N ARG A 25 -6.10 -9.53 3.29
CA ARG A 25 -5.50 -10.87 3.33
C ARG A 25 -4.10 -10.80 3.90
N VAL A 26 -3.79 -11.72 4.82
CA VAL A 26 -2.41 -11.94 5.28
C VAL A 26 -1.71 -12.95 4.37
N LYS A 27 -0.55 -12.58 3.85
CA LYS A 27 0.26 -13.41 2.94
C LYS A 27 1.72 -13.42 3.40
N GLU A 28 2.28 -14.60 3.60
CA GLU A 28 3.72 -14.74 3.83
C GLU A 28 4.47 -14.82 2.49
N VAL A 29 5.53 -14.03 2.34
CA VAL A 29 6.36 -13.98 1.14
C VAL A 29 7.84 -14.04 1.50
N SER A 30 8.50 -15.11 1.08
CA SER A 30 9.93 -15.33 1.29
C SER A 30 10.79 -15.17 0.02
N SER A 31 10.16 -15.00 -1.15
CA SER A 31 10.82 -14.99 -2.46
C SER A 31 10.67 -13.65 -3.18
N ILE A 32 11.79 -13.09 -3.64
CA ILE A 32 11.88 -11.85 -4.44
C ILE A 32 11.18 -12.02 -5.80
N SER A 33 11.04 -13.26 -6.29
CA SER A 33 10.36 -13.54 -7.56
C SER A 33 8.84 -13.43 -7.48
N ASN A 34 8.28 -13.26 -6.28
CA ASN A 34 6.84 -13.14 -6.07
C ASN A 34 6.29 -11.89 -6.81
N PRO A 35 5.23 -12.02 -7.62
CA PRO A 35 4.63 -10.88 -8.33
C PRO A 35 4.31 -9.69 -7.44
N ILE A 36 3.79 -9.92 -6.21
CA ILE A 36 3.43 -8.87 -5.26
C ILE A 36 4.65 -8.00 -4.92
N ILE A 37 5.80 -8.61 -4.69
CA ILE A 37 7.04 -7.90 -4.37
C ILE A 37 7.53 -7.12 -5.57
N LYS A 38 7.43 -7.69 -6.78
CA LYS A 38 7.82 -7.00 -8.01
C LYS A 38 6.97 -5.75 -8.25
N ASP A 39 5.67 -5.83 -8.05
CA ASP A 39 4.74 -4.71 -8.24
C ASP A 39 5.03 -3.58 -7.24
N ILE A 40 5.26 -3.93 -5.97
CA ILE A 40 5.62 -2.97 -4.93
C ILE A 40 6.95 -2.28 -5.27
N ARG A 41 7.97 -3.05 -5.67
CA ARG A 41 9.27 -2.48 -6.09
C ARG A 41 9.15 -1.62 -7.33
N ALA A 42 8.22 -1.94 -8.24
CA ALA A 42 7.96 -1.14 -9.42
C ALA A 42 7.39 0.25 -9.08
N LEU A 43 6.80 0.46 -7.89
CA LEU A 43 6.37 1.79 -7.42
C LEU A 43 7.54 2.80 -7.26
N ALA A 44 8.79 2.34 -7.26
CA ALA A 44 9.95 3.25 -7.38
C ALA A 44 9.98 3.97 -8.73
N GLN A 45 9.42 3.36 -9.79
CA GLN A 45 9.36 3.93 -11.12
C GLN A 45 8.17 4.89 -11.26
N LYS A 46 8.43 6.11 -11.75
CA LYS A 46 7.39 7.13 -11.94
C LYS A 46 6.22 6.61 -12.79
N ARG A 47 6.53 5.94 -13.90
CA ARG A 47 5.53 5.35 -14.80
C ARG A 47 4.55 4.44 -14.06
N HIS A 48 5.05 3.57 -13.19
CA HIS A 48 4.20 2.64 -12.46
C HIS A 48 3.35 3.34 -11.40
N ARG A 49 3.86 4.40 -10.76
CA ARG A 49 3.06 5.25 -9.86
C ARG A 49 1.96 5.99 -10.61
N ASP A 50 2.26 6.50 -11.80
CA ASP A 50 1.29 7.20 -12.64
C ASP A 50 0.18 6.23 -13.12
N GLU A 51 0.54 4.99 -13.45
CA GLU A 51 -0.41 3.94 -13.88
C GLU A 51 -1.28 3.40 -12.73
N THR A 52 -0.70 3.23 -11.53
CA THR A 52 -1.40 2.63 -10.38
C THR A 52 -2.04 3.65 -9.44
N GLY A 53 -1.58 4.90 -9.45
CA GLY A 53 -1.92 5.91 -8.45
C GLY A 53 -1.36 5.62 -7.05
N LEU A 54 -0.48 4.61 -6.91
CA LEU A 54 0.07 4.17 -5.64
C LEU A 54 1.49 4.71 -5.42
N PHE A 55 1.91 4.71 -4.15
CA PHE A 55 3.26 5.06 -3.74
C PHE A 55 3.69 4.18 -2.56
N LEU A 56 5.00 4.11 -2.36
CA LEU A 56 5.59 3.42 -1.22
C LEU A 56 5.92 4.44 -0.13
N ALA A 57 5.56 4.13 1.12
CA ALA A 57 5.95 4.87 2.31
C ALA A 57 6.59 3.91 3.30
N GLU A 58 7.75 4.30 3.85
CA GLU A 58 8.53 3.47 4.75
C GLU A 58 8.56 4.07 6.15
N GLY A 59 8.41 3.21 7.16
CA GLY A 59 8.48 3.60 8.56
C GLY A 59 7.14 3.47 9.29
N LEU A 60 7.17 2.82 10.45
CA LEU A 60 6.00 2.53 11.26
C LEU A 60 5.23 3.80 11.68
N LYS A 61 5.94 4.88 12.01
CA LYS A 61 5.31 6.14 12.40
C LYS A 61 4.48 6.73 11.25
N LEU A 62 5.01 6.73 10.02
CA LEU A 62 4.28 7.23 8.85
C LEU A 62 3.02 6.40 8.58
N VAL A 63 3.10 5.07 8.76
CA VAL A 63 1.94 4.18 8.63
C VAL A 63 0.87 4.52 9.68
N ILE A 64 1.27 4.71 10.94
CA ILE A 64 0.34 5.09 12.02
C ILE A 64 -0.29 6.45 11.74
N ASP A 65 0.52 7.45 11.42
CA ASP A 65 0.05 8.81 11.12
C ASP A 65 -0.91 8.81 9.93
N ALA A 66 -0.64 7.99 8.90
CA ALA A 66 -1.52 7.82 7.75
C ALA A 66 -2.86 7.19 8.15
N LEU A 67 -2.85 6.13 8.97
CA LEU A 67 -4.08 5.52 9.47
C LEU A 67 -4.89 6.48 10.35
N ASP A 68 -4.23 7.29 11.17
CA ASP A 68 -4.87 8.30 12.04
C ASP A 68 -5.44 9.46 11.23
N ALA A 69 -4.75 9.87 10.16
CA ALA A 69 -5.24 10.85 9.20
C ALA A 69 -6.33 10.29 8.26
N GLY A 70 -6.71 9.02 8.40
CA GLY A 70 -7.76 8.38 7.58
C GLY A 70 -7.34 8.05 6.16
N TRP A 71 -6.03 7.94 5.89
CA TRP A 71 -5.55 7.47 4.60
C TRP A 71 -5.87 5.99 4.42
N GLU A 72 -6.28 5.64 3.21
CA GLU A 72 -6.50 4.26 2.83
C GLU A 72 -5.17 3.59 2.48
N ILE A 73 -4.75 2.64 3.31
CA ILE A 73 -3.59 1.79 3.02
C ILE A 73 -4.07 0.63 2.16
N GLN A 74 -3.39 0.39 1.04
CA GLN A 74 -3.77 -0.71 0.16
C GLN A 74 -3.05 -2.02 0.50
N THR A 75 -1.75 -1.93 0.82
CA THR A 75 -0.92 -3.05 1.25
C THR A 75 0.07 -2.58 2.32
N LEU A 76 0.12 -3.28 3.44
CA LEU A 76 1.15 -3.12 4.47
C LEU A 76 2.16 -4.27 4.34
N ILE A 77 3.44 -3.94 4.34
CA ILE A 77 4.52 -4.92 4.31
C ILE A 77 5.24 -4.85 5.64
N VAL A 78 5.46 -6.00 6.26
CA VAL A 78 6.17 -6.12 7.53
C VAL A 78 7.27 -7.16 7.42
N ALA A 79 8.39 -6.93 8.11
CA ALA A 79 9.39 -7.95 8.26
C ALA A 79 8.84 -9.07 9.16
N LYS A 80 8.91 -10.33 8.70
CA LYS A 80 8.45 -11.49 9.50
C LYS A 80 9.10 -11.54 10.88
N ALA A 81 10.34 -11.09 11.01
CA ALA A 81 11.07 -11.03 12.27
C ALA A 81 10.50 -9.98 13.26
N GLU A 82 9.80 -8.96 12.78
CA GLU A 82 9.33 -7.83 13.59
C GLU A 82 7.88 -7.96 14.05
N ILE A 83 7.13 -8.96 13.54
CA ILE A 83 5.72 -9.19 13.87
C ILE A 83 5.49 -9.38 15.38
N GLY A 84 6.50 -9.83 16.13
CA GLY A 84 6.45 -9.96 17.58
C GLY A 84 6.39 -8.63 18.35
N GLN A 85 6.62 -7.49 17.69
CA GLN A 85 6.53 -6.17 18.33
C GLN A 85 5.06 -5.77 18.51
N GLU A 86 4.67 -5.46 19.74
CA GLU A 86 3.28 -5.16 20.10
C GLU A 86 2.68 -4.00 19.27
N LEU A 87 3.44 -2.93 19.08
CA LEU A 87 2.99 -1.77 18.32
C LEU A 87 2.78 -2.11 16.84
N LEU A 88 3.69 -2.89 16.24
CA LEU A 88 3.57 -3.32 14.85
C LEU A 88 2.37 -4.25 14.67
N ALA A 89 2.17 -5.21 15.58
CA ALA A 89 1.04 -6.13 15.55
C ALA A 89 -0.30 -5.39 15.65
N LYS A 90 -0.40 -4.38 16.54
CA LYS A 90 -1.58 -3.50 16.65
C LYS A 90 -1.85 -2.74 15.36
N THR A 91 -0.82 -2.13 14.78
CA THR A 91 -0.93 -1.42 13.50
C THR A 91 -1.35 -2.37 12.38
N ALA A 92 -0.73 -3.54 12.28
CA ALA A 92 -1.06 -4.53 11.26
C ALA A 92 -2.52 -5.02 11.37
N ALA A 93 -2.98 -5.34 12.59
CA ALA A 93 -4.36 -5.75 12.84
C ALA A 93 -5.36 -4.64 12.44
N ARG A 94 -5.04 -3.38 12.75
CA ARG A 94 -5.86 -2.23 12.35
C ARG A 94 -5.92 -2.08 10.83
N THR A 95 -4.78 -2.17 10.15
CA THR A 95 -4.68 -2.06 8.69
C THR A 95 -5.48 -3.16 7.99
N VAL A 96 -5.38 -4.41 8.46
CA VAL A 96 -6.17 -5.54 7.93
C VAL A 96 -7.67 -5.34 8.16
N SER A 97 -8.05 -4.83 9.34
CA SER A 97 -9.47 -4.56 9.67
C SER A 97 -10.08 -3.47 8.78
N LEU A 98 -9.26 -2.57 8.24
CA LEU A 98 -9.66 -1.55 7.27
C LEU A 98 -9.68 -2.08 5.81
N GLY A 99 -9.36 -3.36 5.61
CA GLY A 99 -9.42 -4.01 4.29
C GLY A 99 -8.12 -3.94 3.48
N ALA A 100 -6.99 -3.63 4.11
CA ALA A 100 -5.68 -3.61 3.47
C ALA A 100 -4.98 -4.97 3.55
N ASP A 101 -4.31 -5.40 2.49
CA ASP A 101 -3.53 -6.65 2.51
C ASP A 101 -2.30 -6.50 3.40
N LEU A 102 -1.96 -7.56 4.15
CA LEU A 102 -0.74 -7.65 4.96
C LEU A 102 0.21 -8.65 4.31
N VAL A 103 1.43 -8.20 4.00
CA VAL A 103 2.49 -9.02 3.43
C VAL A 103 3.60 -9.18 4.46
N GLU A 104 3.80 -10.40 4.94
CA GLU A 104 4.90 -10.75 5.82
C GLU A 104 6.10 -11.14 4.97
N ALA A 105 7.07 -10.24 4.86
CA ALA A 105 8.25 -10.40 4.03
C ALA A 105 9.46 -10.90 4.84
N SER A 106 10.28 -11.76 4.25
CA SER A 106 11.60 -12.08 4.82
C SER A 106 12.56 -10.90 4.67
N ALA A 107 13.59 -10.81 5.51
CA ALA A 107 14.62 -9.75 5.41
C ALA A 107 15.23 -9.69 4.00
N LYS A 108 15.49 -10.86 3.39
CA LYS A 108 15.97 -10.97 2.01
C LYS A 108 15.05 -10.31 0.97
N VAL A 109 13.75 -10.26 1.21
CA VAL A 109 12.77 -9.62 0.32
C VAL A 109 12.74 -8.10 0.52
N LEU A 110 13.02 -7.63 1.75
CA LEU A 110 13.03 -6.19 2.09
C LEU A 110 14.36 -5.50 1.75
N GLU A 111 15.48 -6.23 1.77
CA GLU A 111 16.83 -5.71 1.51
C GLU A 111 17.22 -5.73 0.01
N ALA A 112 16.45 -6.40 -0.84
CA ALA A 112 16.79 -6.66 -2.25
C ALA A 112 16.30 -5.59 -3.23
#